data_AF-A0AAP0HSM7-F1
#
_entry.id   AF-A0AAP0HSM7-F1
#
_cell.length_a   1.000
_cell.length_b   1.000
_cell.length_c   1.000
_cell.angle_alpha   90.00
_cell.angle_beta   90.00
_cell.angle_gamma   90.00
#
_symmetry.space_group_name_H-M   'P 1'
#
loop_
_entity.id
_entity.type
_entity.pdbx_description
1 polymer ?
#
loop_
_entity_poly.entity_id
_entity_poly.type
_entity_poly.pdbx_seq_one_letter_code
_entity_poly.pdbx_strand_id
1 'polypeptide(L)' 'MATMIVFDFDKEILDCDSENWVVDGLGFTQLFEELTSTMPWNLAMDIVMGKLYLC' A
#
# COMPACT_ATOMS: atom_id res chain seq x y z
N MET A 1 -3.64 -9.07 -34.63
CA MET A 1 -4.20 -8.58 -33.35
C MET A 1 -3.24 -9.02 -32.26
N ALA A 2 -2.87 -8.14 -31.35
CA ALA A 2 -1.97 -8.47 -30.24
C ALA A 2 -2.76 -8.46 -28.93
N THR A 3 -2.47 -9.40 -28.04
CA THR A 3 -3.05 -9.47 -26.70
C THR A 3 -2.17 -8.67 -25.75
N MET A 4 -2.75 -7.69 -25.05
CA MET A 4 -2.11 -6.97 -23.97
C MET A 4 -2.49 -7.64 -22.65
N ILE A 5 -1.49 -7.96 -21.83
CA ILE A 5 -1.69 -8.47 -20.49
C ILE A 5 -1.23 -7.38 -19.53
N VAL A 6 -2.07 -7.05 -18.56
CA VAL A 6 -1.77 -6.10 -17.49
C VAL A 6 -1.78 -6.90 -16.21
N PHE A 7 -0.68 -6.82 -15.46
CA PHE A 7 -0.56 -7.38 -14.12
C PHE A 7 -0.57 -6.25 -13.12
N ASP A 8 -1.18 -6.50 -11.98
CA ASP A 8 -0.98 -5.68 -10.80
C ASP A 8 0.44 -5.90 -10.26
N PHE A 9 0.99 -4.89 -9.61
CA PHE A 9 2.35 -4.97 -9.07
C PHE A 9 2.37 -5.66 -7.71
N ASP A 10 1.52 -5.20 -6.80
CA ASP A 10 1.39 -5.76 -5.46
C ASP A 10 0.64 -7.09 -5.50
N LYS A 11 1.10 -8.07 -4.70
CA LYS A 11 0.53 -9.42 -4.56
C LYS A 11 0.44 -10.29 -5.83
N GLU A 12 0.57 -9.73 -7.04
CA GLU A 12 0.62 -10.47 -8.31
C GLU A 12 2.06 -10.65 -8.83
N ILE A 13 2.84 -9.57 -8.91
CA ILE A 13 4.26 -9.64 -9.31
C ILE A 13 5.17 -9.83 -8.09
N LEU A 14 4.81 -9.20 -6.97
CA LEU A 14 5.50 -9.34 -5.69
C LEU A 14 4.65 -10.12 -4.69
N ASP A 15 5.26 -10.98 -3.88
CA ASP A 15 4.58 -11.69 -2.78
C ASP A 15 4.51 -10.82 -1.50
N CYS A 16 4.20 -9.54 -1.67
CA CYS A 16 4.02 -8.56 -0.59
C CYS A 16 3.32 -7.30 -1.09
N ASP A 17 2.80 -6.50 -0.15
CA ASP A 17 2.32 -5.14 -0.40
C ASP A 17 3.47 -4.13 -0.28
N SER A 18 3.64 -3.30 -1.30
CA SER A 18 4.63 -2.21 -1.33
C SER A 18 4.38 -1.14 -0.24
N GLU A 19 3.14 -1.04 0.24
CA GLU A 19 2.72 -0.17 1.36
C GLU A 19 3.48 -0.49 2.64
N ASN A 20 3.73 -1.78 2.89
CA ASN A 20 4.45 -2.24 4.07
C ASN A 20 5.88 -1.67 4.07
N TRP A 21 6.53 -1.59 2.90
CA TRP A 21 7.89 -1.06 2.82
C TRP A 21 7.97 0.44 3.11
N VAL A 22 6.97 1.22 2.70
CA VAL A 22 6.91 2.65 2.99
C VAL A 22 6.66 2.88 4.48
N VAL A 23 5.71 2.15 5.05
CA VAL A 23 5.35 2.25 6.46
C VAL A 23 6.51 1.81 7.36
N ASP A 24 7.20 0.72 7.00
CA ASP A 24 8.40 0.24 7.70
C ASP A 24 9.55 1.25 7.61
N GLY A 25 9.80 1.80 6.41
CA GLY A 25 10.86 2.79 6.19
C GLY A 25 10.68 4.08 6.98
N LEU A 26 9.44 4.43 7.32
CA LEU A 26 9.10 5.59 8.15
C LEU A 26 9.00 5.25 9.65
N GLY A 27 9.12 3.97 10.03
CA GLY A 27 9.03 3.52 11.41
C GLY A 27 7.60 3.55 11.99
N PHE A 28 6.58 3.43 11.14
CA PHE A 28 5.16 3.53 11.53
C PHE A 28 4.40 2.19 11.53
N THR A 29 5.08 1.05 11.34
CA THR A 29 4.48 -0.28 11.20
C THR A 29 3.42 -0.59 12.24
N GLN A 30 3.77 -0.49 13.52
CA GLN A 30 2.84 -0.82 14.61
C GLN A 30 1.61 0.09 14.62
N LEU A 31 1.81 1.41 14.42
CA LEU A 31 0.70 2.37 14.40
C LEU A 31 -0.24 2.11 13.22
N PHE A 32 0.32 1.74 12.06
CA PHE A 32 -0.42 1.45 10.86
C PHE A 32 -1.25 0.15 10.99
N GLU A 33 -0.68 -0.90 11.58
CA GLU A 33 -1.40 -2.14 11.89
C GLU A 33 -2.56 -1.91 12.87
N GLU A 34 -2.35 -1.12 13.92
CA GLU A 34 -3.41 -0.75 14.87
C GLU A 34 -4.53 0.05 14.19
N LEU A 35 -4.16 1.02 13.34
CA LEU A 35 -5.10 1.86 12.62
C LEU A 35 -5.93 1.06 11.60
N THR A 36 -5.29 0.19 10.81
CA THR A 36 -5.96 -0.67 9.82
C THR A 36 -6.85 -1.72 10.48
N SER A 37 -6.50 -2.21 11.67
CA SER A 37 -7.34 -3.14 12.43
C SER A 37 -8.63 -2.51 12.99
N THR A 38 -8.60 -1.21 13.29
CA THR A 38 -9.72 -0.48 13.92
C THR A 38 -10.55 0.32 12.92
N MET A 39 -9.96 0.64 11.77
CA MET A 39 -10.58 1.39 10.70
C MET A 39 -10.23 0.72 9.36
N PRO A 40 -11.21 0.07 8.69
CA PRO A 40 -11.01 -0.44 7.35
C PRO A 40 -10.52 0.66 6.42
N TRP A 41 -9.75 0.25 5.42
CA TRP A 41 -9.19 1.14 4.41
C TRP A 41 -10.28 2.03 3.80
N ASN A 42 -10.01 3.34 3.75
CA ASN A 42 -10.95 4.34 3.27
C ASN A 42 -10.24 5.51 2.59
N LEU A 43 -11.02 6.43 2.03
CA LEU A 43 -10.52 7.58 1.27
C LEU A 43 -9.49 8.43 2.02
N ALA A 44 -9.59 8.54 3.35
CA ALA A 44 -8.58 9.28 4.12
C ALA A 44 -7.23 8.55 4.12
N MET A 45 -7.23 7.21 4.21
CA MET A 45 -6.01 6.41 4.06
C MET A 45 -5.42 6.54 2.65
N ASP A 46 -6.25 6.53 1.59
CA ASP A 46 -5.77 6.74 0.22
C ASP A 46 -4.99 8.06 0.08
N ILE A 47 -5.51 9.14 0.66
CA ILE A 47 -4.88 10.47 0.61
C ILE A 47 -3.56 10.48 1.39
N VAL A 48 -3.53 9.85 2.57
CA VAL A 48 -2.32 9.78 3.41
C VAL A 48 -1.26 8.96 2.70
N MET A 49 -1.58 7.75 2.25
CA MET A 49 -0.65 6.86 1.55
C MET A 49 -0.13 7.50 0.27
N GLY A 50 -1.00 8.11 -0.54
CA GLY A 50 -0.57 8.83 -1.74
C GLY A 50 0.42 9.96 -1.45
N LYS A 51 0.32 10.63 -0.29
CA LYS A 51 1.31 11.62 0.14
C LYS A 51 2.62 11.01 0.64
N LEU A 52 2.58 9.84 1.28
CA LEU A 52 3.77 9.12 1.74
C LEU A 52 4.58 8.56 0.58
N TYR A 53 3.91 8.08 -0.48
CA TYR A 53 4.57 7.56 -1.69
C TYR A 53 5.24 8.62 -2.56
N LEU A 54 4.75 9.86 -2.54
CA LEU A 54 5.26 10.96 -3.38
C LEU A 54 6.37 11.78 -2.70
N CYS A 55 6.79 11.41 -1.49
CA CYS A 55 7.73 12.17 -0.67
C CYS A 55 9.13 11.56 -0.61
#